data_AF-A0AAP0CJS1-F1
#
_entry.id   AF-A0AAP0CJS1-F1
#
_cell.length_a   1.000
_cell.length_b   1.000
_cell.length_c   1.000
_cell.angle_alpha   90.00
_cell.angle_beta   90.00
_cell.angle_gamma   90.00
#
_symmetry.space_group_name_H-M   'P 1'
#
loop_
_entity.id
_entity.type
_entity.pdbx_description
1 polymer ?
#
loop_
_entity_poly.entity_id
_entity_poly.type
_entity_poly.pdbx_seq_one_letter_code
_entity_poly.pdbx_strand_id
1 'polypeptide(L)'
;MTTRRRVTVTTLYPRSSAFKAVEKESEKGDTEDLGTRRELTCSSAKVDLVGGYYDAGNNVKFGLPMAFTTTMLAWSITEFGDNMKSELGNAKAALPWSSYYLVKASTATPYNLYVQVRHEDMDTPRNVYKVSTQNPGSDVAAETAAALVAAP
;
A
#
# COMPACT_ATOMS: atom_id res chain seq x y z
N MET A 1 17.36 -27.65 35.20
CA MET A 1 18.10 -26.38 35.38
C MET A 1 17.38 -25.30 34.60
N THR A 2 16.76 -24.37 35.32
CA THR A 2 15.93 -23.28 34.79
C THR A 2 16.83 -22.11 34.39
N THR A 3 16.64 -21.53 33.21
CA THR A 3 17.09 -20.17 32.91
C THR A 3 16.05 -19.50 32.01
N ARG A 4 15.23 -18.63 32.62
CA ARG A 4 14.40 -17.67 31.90
C ARG A 4 15.33 -16.60 31.32
N ARG A 5 15.24 -16.32 30.01
CA ARG A 5 15.63 -15.01 29.47
C ARG A 5 14.37 -14.29 29.02
N ARG A 6 13.94 -13.35 29.87
CA ARG A 6 12.95 -12.33 29.56
C ARG A 6 13.61 -11.40 28.53
N VAL A 7 13.15 -11.43 27.27
CA VAL A 7 13.55 -10.44 26.28
C VAL A 7 12.54 -9.31 26.34
N THR A 8 12.95 -8.20 26.94
CA THR A 8 12.22 -6.94 26.91
C THR A 8 12.53 -6.28 25.57
N VAL A 9 11.57 -6.30 24.62
CA VAL A 9 11.65 -5.49 23.41
C VAL A 9 10.97 -4.16 23.71
N THR A 10 11.78 -3.14 24.00
CA THR A 10 11.34 -1.76 24.12
C THR A 10 11.27 -1.16 22.72
N THR A 11 10.10 -1.22 22.08
CA THR A 11 9.81 -0.37 20.92
C THR A 11 9.06 0.85 21.44
N LEU A 12 9.78 1.97 21.55
CA LEU A 12 9.24 3.30 21.80
C LEU A 12 8.33 3.69 20.63
N TYR A 13 7.00 3.68 20.83
CA TYR A 13 6.01 4.63 20.27
C TYR A 13 4.62 4.18 20.75
N PRO A 14 3.81 5.05 21.39
CA PRO A 14 2.51 4.67 21.92
C PRO A 14 1.51 4.41 20.79
N ARG A 15 0.84 3.25 20.88
CA ARG A 15 -0.23 2.77 20.00
C ARG A 15 -1.42 3.75 20.04
N SER A 16 -1.70 4.45 18.93
CA SER A 16 -3.03 5.01 18.63
C SER A 16 -3.77 4.08 17.68
N SER A 17 -4.99 3.69 18.04
CA SER A 17 -5.75 2.57 17.47
C SER A 17 -6.58 2.93 16.23
N ALA A 18 -6.61 4.19 15.79
CA ALA A 18 -7.54 4.62 14.73
C ALA A 18 -7.07 4.24 13.31
N PHE A 19 -5.76 4.22 13.05
CA PHE A 19 -5.24 4.01 11.70
C PHE A 19 -4.93 2.54 11.35
N LYS A 20 -5.08 1.63 12.33
CA LYS A 20 -4.96 0.17 12.11
C LYS A 20 -6.11 -0.43 11.30
N ALA A 21 -7.15 0.33 11.00
CA ALA A 21 -8.36 -0.17 10.32
C ALA A 21 -8.26 -0.17 8.79
N VAL A 22 -7.24 0.46 8.19
CA VAL A 22 -6.93 0.25 6.78
C VAL A 22 -5.93 -0.90 6.73
N GLU A 23 -6.39 -2.09 6.37
CA GLU A 23 -5.59 -3.31 6.30
C GLU A 23 -4.38 -3.10 5.38
N LYS A 24 -3.26 -2.78 6.00
CA LYS A 24 -1.96 -2.69 5.35
C LYS A 24 -1.49 -4.11 5.07
N GLU A 25 -1.15 -4.40 3.82
CA GLU A 25 -0.41 -5.63 3.52
C GLU A 25 0.97 -5.56 4.20
N SER A 26 1.28 -6.51 5.08
CA SER A 26 2.52 -6.47 5.86
C SER A 26 3.73 -6.74 4.97
N GLU A 27 4.76 -5.89 5.04
CA GLU A 27 6.14 -6.36 4.92
C GLU A 27 6.46 -7.17 6.18
N LYS A 28 6.19 -8.48 6.16
CA LYS A 28 6.78 -9.39 7.14
C LYS A 28 8.15 -9.80 6.61
N GLY A 29 9.13 -8.91 6.81
CA GLY A 29 10.54 -9.18 6.54
C GLY A 29 11.27 -9.53 7.81
N ASP A 30 11.01 -10.72 8.36
CA ASP A 30 11.98 -11.36 9.26
C ASP A 30 13.16 -11.82 8.38
N THR A 31 14.38 -11.55 8.81
CA THR A 31 15.64 -11.89 8.13
C THR A 31 15.93 -13.39 8.16
N GLU A 32 15.01 -14.22 7.66
CA GLU A 32 15.27 -15.62 7.35
C GLU A 32 14.59 -15.98 6.03
N ASP A 33 15.40 -16.63 5.19
CA ASP A 33 15.05 -17.34 3.96
C ASP A 33 14.89 -16.52 2.66
N LEU A 34 15.97 -16.51 1.88
CA LEU A 34 16.01 -16.06 0.48
C LEU A 34 15.20 -16.98 -0.47
N GLY A 35 14.61 -18.07 0.03
CA GLY A 35 13.71 -18.96 -0.70
C GLY A 35 12.25 -18.47 -0.80
N THR A 36 11.72 -17.79 0.21
CA THR A 36 10.28 -17.44 0.31
C THR A 36 9.91 -16.11 -0.38
N ARG A 37 10.90 -15.30 -0.78
CA ARG A 37 10.66 -13.98 -1.42
C ARG A 37 10.04 -14.07 -2.82
N ARG A 38 9.82 -15.27 -3.36
CA ARG A 38 9.15 -15.48 -4.66
C ARG A 38 7.62 -15.58 -4.57
N GLU A 39 7.06 -15.61 -3.36
CA GLU A 39 5.65 -15.98 -3.12
C GLU A 39 4.69 -14.81 -2.91
N LEU A 40 5.16 -13.55 -3.00
CA LEU A 40 4.30 -12.36 -2.93
C LEU A 40 4.21 -11.60 -4.26
N THR A 41 4.85 -12.13 -5.32
CA THR A 41 4.68 -11.58 -6.66
C THR A 41 3.28 -11.87 -7.16
N CYS A 42 2.65 -10.93 -7.86
CA CYS A 42 1.44 -11.28 -8.57
C CYS A 42 1.79 -12.26 -9.70
N SER A 43 1.69 -13.57 -9.46
CA SER A 43 2.28 -14.62 -10.29
C SER A 43 1.72 -14.63 -11.72
N SER A 44 0.49 -14.15 -11.90
CA SER A 44 -0.16 -13.97 -13.20
C SER A 44 0.48 -12.89 -14.07
N ALA A 45 1.09 -11.87 -13.47
CA ALA A 45 1.67 -10.74 -14.18
C ALA A 45 3.21 -10.63 -14.02
N LYS A 46 3.84 -11.47 -13.17
CA LYS A 46 5.28 -11.46 -12.85
C LYS A 46 5.81 -10.09 -12.42
N VAL A 47 4.97 -9.29 -11.78
CA VAL A 47 5.30 -7.96 -11.25
C VAL A 47 5.15 -7.95 -9.73
N ASP A 48 6.03 -7.19 -9.07
CA ASP A 48 5.96 -6.94 -7.63
C ASP A 48 4.99 -5.78 -7.36
N LEU A 49 3.79 -6.13 -6.88
CA LEU A 49 2.73 -5.20 -6.50
C LEU A 49 2.35 -5.36 -5.01
N VAL A 50 3.32 -5.74 -4.19
CA VAL A 50 3.16 -5.86 -2.73
C VAL A 50 3.00 -4.48 -2.10
N GLY A 51 2.19 -4.38 -1.03
CA GLY A 51 1.96 -3.16 -0.28
C GLY A 51 0.71 -2.40 -0.72
N GLY A 52 0.59 -1.13 -0.33
CA GLY A 52 -0.66 -0.39 -0.50
C GLY A 52 -1.77 -0.90 0.44
N TYR A 53 -2.99 -0.51 0.13
CA TYR A 53 -4.16 -0.77 0.96
C TYR A 53 -5.22 -1.57 0.21
N TYR A 54 -5.96 -2.40 0.94
CA TYR A 54 -7.22 -2.93 0.44
C TYR A 54 -8.28 -1.82 0.46
N ASP A 55 -9.15 -1.84 -0.54
CA ASP A 55 -10.15 -0.78 -0.72
C ASP A 55 -11.22 -0.79 0.37
N ALA A 56 -11.63 -1.98 0.80
CA ALA A 56 -12.69 -2.17 1.79
C ALA A 56 -12.60 -3.58 2.42
N GLY A 57 -13.74 -4.21 2.74
CA GLY A 57 -13.81 -5.58 3.27
C GLY A 57 -13.60 -6.69 2.22
N ASN A 58 -12.97 -6.37 1.09
CA ASN A 58 -12.57 -7.34 0.09
C ASN A 58 -11.03 -7.35 -0.02
N ASN A 59 -10.44 -8.48 -0.41
CA ASN A 59 -8.99 -8.59 -0.62
C ASN A 59 -8.58 -8.05 -2.01
N VAL A 60 -9.17 -6.93 -2.42
CA VAL A 60 -8.94 -6.28 -3.72
C VAL A 60 -8.36 -4.89 -3.49
N LYS A 61 -7.30 -4.59 -4.21
CA LYS A 61 -6.72 -3.25 -4.30
C LYS A 61 -7.31 -2.59 -5.52
N PHE A 62 -8.07 -1.51 -5.33
CA PHE A 62 -8.56 -0.67 -6.42
C PHE A 62 -7.69 0.60 -6.50
N GLY A 63 -7.05 0.80 -7.65
CA GLY A 63 -6.06 1.86 -7.84
C GLY A 63 -6.66 3.26 -7.78
N LEU A 64 -7.84 3.46 -8.38
CA LEU A 64 -8.52 4.75 -8.39
C LEU A 64 -8.89 5.26 -6.97
N PRO A 65 -9.65 4.51 -6.15
CA PRO A 65 -9.97 4.97 -4.79
C PRO A 65 -8.72 5.08 -3.91
N MET A 66 -7.71 4.21 -4.08
CA MET A 66 -6.45 4.37 -3.35
C MET A 66 -5.71 5.66 -3.72
N ALA A 67 -5.65 5.99 -5.00
CA ALA A 67 -5.05 7.24 -5.47
C ALA A 67 -5.81 8.45 -4.92
N PHE A 68 -7.14 8.45 -5.01
CA PHE A 68 -8.00 9.48 -4.43
C PHE A 68 -7.77 9.68 -2.93
N THR A 69 -7.75 8.60 -2.15
CA THR A 69 -7.46 8.66 -0.71
C THR A 69 -6.07 9.22 -0.43
N THR A 70 -5.07 8.88 -1.26
CA THR A 70 -3.69 9.39 -1.14
C THR A 70 -3.65 10.90 -1.38
N THR A 71 -4.28 11.37 -2.46
CA THR A 71 -4.40 12.80 -2.78
C THR A 71 -5.04 13.57 -1.63
N MET A 72 -6.18 13.09 -1.12
CA MET A 72 -6.91 13.74 -0.04
C MET A 72 -6.17 13.71 1.29
N LEU A 73 -5.47 12.61 1.60
CA LEU A 73 -4.65 12.52 2.81
C LEU A 73 -3.47 13.51 2.75
N ALA A 74 -2.78 13.57 1.62
CA ALA A 74 -1.67 14.50 1.41
C ALA A 74 -2.12 15.97 1.49
N TRP A 75 -3.25 16.31 0.87
CA TRP A 75 -3.82 17.65 0.96
C TRP A 75 -4.26 17.97 2.39
N SER A 76 -4.91 17.03 3.07
CA SER A 76 -5.32 17.21 4.47
C SER A 76 -4.14 17.45 5.40
N ILE A 77 -3.02 16.74 5.21
CA ILE A 77 -1.77 16.96 5.97
C ILE A 77 -1.22 18.36 5.71
N THR A 78 -1.25 18.82 4.45
CA THR A 78 -0.73 20.14 4.05
C THR A 78 -1.59 21.27 4.62
N GLU A 79 -2.92 21.17 4.52
CA GLU A 79 -3.85 22.24 4.92
C GLU A 79 -4.15 22.24 6.42
N PHE A 80 -4.31 21.06 7.01
CA PHE A 80 -4.82 20.90 8.38
C PHE A 80 -3.84 20.18 9.31
N GLY A 81 -2.57 20.02 8.91
CA GLY A 81 -1.57 19.28 9.69
C GLY A 81 -1.45 19.76 11.14
N ASP A 82 -1.52 21.07 11.38
CA ASP A 82 -1.45 21.67 12.72
C ASP A 82 -2.68 21.31 13.59
N ASN A 83 -3.83 21.07 12.96
CA ASN A 83 -5.07 20.69 13.64
C ASN A 83 -5.15 19.18 13.94
N MET A 84 -4.29 18.35 13.31
CA MET A 84 -4.30 16.89 13.48
C MET A 84 -3.69 16.41 14.80
N LYS A 85 -2.98 17.27 15.54
CA LYS A 85 -2.40 16.95 16.87
C LYS A 85 -1.64 15.61 16.85
N SER A 86 -2.10 14.62 17.63
CA SER A 86 -1.49 13.29 17.73
C SER A 86 -1.65 12.42 16.47
N GLU A 87 -2.61 12.74 15.60
CA GLU A 87 -2.89 11.94 14.39
C GLU A 87 -2.01 12.34 13.21
N LEU A 88 -1.32 13.49 13.27
CA LEU A 88 -0.40 13.91 12.22
C LEU A 88 0.69 12.86 11.95
N GLY A 89 1.20 12.23 13.02
CA GLY A 89 2.20 11.16 12.90
C GLY A 89 1.65 9.94 12.17
N ASN A 90 0.40 9.55 12.46
CA ASN A 90 -0.25 8.43 11.78
C ASN A 90 -0.52 8.74 10.31
N ALA A 91 -1.01 9.95 10.02
CA ALA A 91 -1.27 10.41 8.66
C ALA A 91 0.02 10.43 7.81
N LYS A 92 1.12 10.97 8.37
CA LYS A 92 2.44 10.96 7.71
C LYS A 92 3.04 9.56 7.56
N ALA A 93 2.73 8.62 8.45
CA ALA A 93 3.20 7.24 8.33
C ALA A 93 2.38 6.41 7.33
N ALA A 94 1.12 6.78 7.10
CA ALA A 94 0.23 6.12 6.17
C ALA A 94 0.49 6.51 4.71
N LEU A 95 0.75 7.80 4.48
CA LEU A 95 0.90 8.35 3.14
C LEU A 95 1.98 7.65 2.27
N PRO A 96 3.17 7.32 2.78
CA PRO A 96 4.17 6.58 2.02
C PRO A 96 3.72 5.18 1.58
N TRP A 97 2.81 4.52 2.32
CA TRP A 97 2.41 3.16 1.96
C TRP A 97 1.56 3.10 0.69
N SER A 98 0.66 4.05 0.50
CA SER A 98 -0.12 4.13 -0.72
C SER A 98 0.71 4.68 -1.87
N SER A 99 1.51 5.73 -1.65
CA SER A 99 2.33 6.32 -2.71
C SER A 99 3.38 5.34 -3.26
N TYR A 100 4.08 4.58 -2.41
CA TYR A 100 5.02 3.56 -2.88
C TYR A 100 4.34 2.45 -3.69
N TYR A 101 3.11 2.09 -3.35
CA TYR A 101 2.34 1.14 -4.17
C TYR A 101 1.98 1.75 -5.54
N LEU A 102 1.53 3.00 -5.59
CA LEU A 102 1.19 3.69 -6.84
C LEU A 102 2.41 3.88 -7.76
N VAL A 103 3.60 4.13 -7.19
CA VAL A 103 4.86 4.11 -7.95
C VAL A 103 5.10 2.72 -8.53
N LYS A 104 5.06 1.66 -7.71
CA LYS A 104 5.24 0.29 -8.20
C LYS A 104 4.23 -0.07 -9.30
N ALA A 105 2.97 0.29 -9.12
CA ALA A 105 1.90 0.04 -10.08
C ALA A 105 2.06 0.80 -11.40
N SER A 106 2.73 1.96 -11.41
CA SER A 106 2.96 2.78 -12.61
C SER A 106 4.31 2.52 -13.28
N THR A 107 5.31 2.02 -12.56
CA THR A 107 6.66 1.78 -13.09
C THR A 107 6.97 0.31 -13.36
N ALA A 108 6.12 -0.63 -12.92
CA ALA A 108 6.35 -2.07 -13.10
C ALA A 108 6.48 -2.48 -14.58
N THR A 109 5.82 -1.79 -15.50
CA THR A 109 6.01 -2.01 -16.94
C THR A 109 5.79 -0.70 -17.71
N PRO A 110 6.67 -0.33 -18.66
CA PRO A 110 6.51 0.91 -19.43
C PRO A 110 5.14 1.01 -20.11
N TYR A 111 4.54 2.20 -20.09
CA TYR A 111 3.22 2.49 -20.67
C TYR A 111 2.06 1.64 -20.14
N ASN A 112 2.22 1.01 -18.99
CA ASN A 112 1.17 0.27 -18.32
C ASN A 112 1.00 0.80 -16.90
N LEU A 113 -0.24 0.94 -16.46
CA LEU A 113 -0.57 1.24 -15.07
C LEU A 113 -1.46 0.12 -14.54
N TYR A 114 -1.04 -0.51 -13.46
CA TYR A 114 -1.80 -1.55 -12.78
C TYR A 114 -2.87 -0.91 -11.88
N VAL A 115 -4.14 -1.19 -12.17
CA VAL A 115 -5.29 -0.47 -11.58
C VAL A 115 -6.13 -1.34 -10.66
N GLN A 116 -5.98 -2.67 -10.74
CA GLN A 116 -6.68 -3.57 -9.83
C GLN A 116 -5.89 -4.86 -9.63
N VAL A 117 -5.73 -5.25 -8.37
CA VAL A 117 -5.01 -6.47 -7.97
C VAL A 117 -5.83 -7.22 -6.92
N ARG A 118 -5.99 -8.54 -7.10
CA ARG A 118 -6.58 -9.44 -6.09
C ARG A 118 -5.48 -10.31 -5.47
N HIS A 119 -5.57 -10.59 -4.17
CA HIS A 119 -4.59 -11.41 -3.43
C HIS A 119 -4.65 -12.91 -3.81
N GLU A 120 -3.57 -13.67 -3.59
CA GLU A 120 -3.44 -15.10 -3.99
C GLU A 120 -4.22 -16.08 -3.11
N ASP A 121 -4.39 -15.77 -1.83
CA ASP A 121 -4.98 -16.62 -0.79
C ASP A 121 -6.52 -16.66 -0.82
N MET A 122 -7.10 -16.62 -2.01
CA MET A 122 -8.51 -16.92 -2.21
C MET A 122 -8.61 -17.97 -3.30
N ASP A 123 -9.52 -18.94 -3.14
CA ASP A 123 -9.82 -20.04 -4.08
C ASP A 123 -10.35 -19.57 -5.47
N THR A 124 -10.07 -18.32 -5.86
CA THR A 124 -10.53 -17.67 -7.09
C THR A 124 -9.35 -17.12 -7.89
N PRO A 125 -9.41 -17.12 -9.24
CA PRO A 125 -8.31 -16.67 -10.09
C PRO A 125 -7.82 -15.25 -9.80
N ARG A 126 -6.51 -15.07 -9.90
CA ARG A 126 -5.81 -13.81 -9.60
C ARG A 126 -5.85 -12.85 -10.79
N ASN A 127 -6.96 -12.15 -10.92
CA ASN A 127 -7.14 -11.19 -12.00
C ASN A 127 -6.42 -9.88 -11.63
N VAL A 128 -5.45 -9.53 -12.47
CA VAL A 128 -4.80 -8.23 -12.48
C VAL A 128 -5.28 -7.47 -13.69
N TYR A 129 -5.73 -6.24 -13.45
CA TYR A 129 -6.14 -5.35 -14.52
C TYR A 129 -5.17 -4.18 -14.62
N LYS A 130 -4.91 -3.78 -15.87
CA LYS A 130 -4.02 -2.68 -16.20
C LYS A 130 -4.61 -1.85 -17.33
N VAL A 131 -4.30 -0.56 -17.32
CA VAL A 131 -4.55 0.34 -18.44
C VAL A 131 -3.26 0.50 -19.23
N SER A 132 -3.39 0.72 -20.54
CA SER A 132 -2.26 0.89 -21.46
C SER A 132 -2.63 1.87 -22.58
N THR A 133 -1.70 2.16 -23.47
CA THR A 133 -1.97 2.99 -24.66
C THR A 133 -3.04 2.39 -25.59
N GLN A 134 -3.26 1.07 -25.54
CA GLN A 134 -4.27 0.38 -26.34
C GLN A 134 -5.62 0.26 -25.60
N ASN A 135 -5.58 0.22 -24.26
CA ASN A 135 -6.76 0.17 -23.39
C ASN A 135 -6.65 1.32 -22.36
N PRO A 136 -6.99 2.56 -22.77
CA PRO A 136 -6.73 3.73 -21.96
C PRO A 136 -7.66 3.81 -20.74
N GLY A 137 -7.20 4.51 -19.71
CA GLY A 137 -8.00 4.86 -18.52
C GLY A 137 -7.49 6.16 -17.93
N SER A 138 -7.91 7.28 -18.53
CA SER A 138 -7.42 8.62 -18.17
C SER A 138 -7.73 8.98 -16.72
N ASP A 139 -8.89 8.58 -16.19
CA ASP A 139 -9.32 8.96 -14.84
C ASP A 139 -8.36 8.40 -13.78
N VAL A 140 -8.10 7.09 -13.81
CA VAL A 140 -7.18 6.44 -12.88
C VAL A 140 -5.72 6.84 -13.11
N ALA A 141 -5.32 7.11 -14.35
CA ALA A 141 -3.99 7.61 -14.65
C ALA A 141 -3.78 9.04 -14.10
N ALA A 142 -4.76 9.92 -14.30
CA ALA A 142 -4.73 11.30 -13.79
C ALA A 142 -4.77 11.34 -12.27
N GLU A 143 -5.62 10.53 -11.62
CA GLU A 143 -5.69 10.49 -10.17
C GLU A 143 -4.42 9.89 -9.56
N THR A 144 -3.84 8.85 -10.20
CA THR A 144 -2.53 8.31 -9.76
C THR A 144 -1.44 9.36 -9.87
N ALA A 145 -1.42 10.15 -10.94
CA ALA A 145 -0.47 11.25 -11.08
C ALA A 145 -0.70 12.34 -10.02
N ALA A 146 -1.95 12.71 -9.74
CA ALA A 146 -2.31 13.67 -8.70
C ALA A 146 -1.85 13.19 -7.31
N ALA A 147 -2.09 11.93 -6.99
CA ALA A 147 -1.66 11.30 -5.74
C ALA A 147 -0.14 11.35 -5.55
N LEU A 148 0.62 11.03 -6.60
CA LEU A 148 2.08 11.04 -6.58
C LEU A 148 2.67 12.44 -6.49
N VAL A 149 2.00 13.45 -7.05
CA VAL A 149 2.43 14.86 -6.95
C VAL A 149 2.05 15.45 -5.58
N ALA A 150 0.90 15.07 -5.03
CA ALA A 150 0.43 15.57 -3.75
C ALA A 150 1.24 15.01 -2.57
N ALA A 151 1.71 13.76 -2.68
CA ALA A 151 2.52 13.13 -1.64
C ALA A 151 3.92 13.78 -1.54
N PRO A 152 4.25 14.48 -0.43
CA PRO A 152 5.53 15.17 -0.23
C PRO A 152 6.67 14.25 0.19
#